data_AF-A0A2E6B391-F1
#
_entry.id   AF-A0A2E6B391-F1
#
_cell.length_a   1.000
_cell.length_b   1.000
_cell.length_c   1.000
_cell.angle_alpha   90.00
_cell.angle_beta   90.00
_cell.angle_gamma   90.00
#
_symmetry.space_group_name_H-M   'P 1'
#
loop_
_entity.id
_entity.type
_entity.pdbx_description
1 polymer ?
#
loop_
_entity_poly.entity_id
_entity_poly.type
_entity_poly.pdbx_seq_one_letter_code
_entity_poly.pdbx_strand_id
1 'polypeptide(L)'
;MSETLRLTKAIYGAICRVVADGNDSLRPGDIVGYLRDEGRPLDSWEVRGQFSRLENLGLLKIDAATGIWQLVDGVDFDEATMQANGSARSS
;
A
#
# COMPACT_ATOMS: atom_id res chain seq x y z
N MET A 1 14.14 8.17 6.95
CA MET A 1 12.81 7.80 6.43
C MET A 1 11.81 8.89 6.82
N SER A 2 11.06 9.47 5.88
CA SER A 2 10.04 10.48 6.18
C SER A 2 8.86 9.85 6.93
N GLU A 3 8.08 10.66 7.65
CA GLU A 3 6.85 10.21 8.33
C GLU A 3 5.86 9.57 7.35
N THR A 4 5.67 10.19 6.18
CA THR A 4 4.86 9.62 5.11
C THR A 4 5.36 8.24 4.69
N LEU A 5 6.67 8.03 4.51
CA LEU A 5 7.17 6.72 4.09
C LEU A 5 7.02 5.65 5.18
N ARG A 6 7.13 6.04 6.47
CA ARG A 6 6.81 5.14 7.59
C ARG A 6 5.33 4.71 7.56
N LEU A 7 4.43 5.65 7.30
CA LEU A 7 3.01 5.37 7.15
C LEU A 7 2.74 4.45 5.94
N THR A 8 3.34 4.76 4.78
CA THR A 8 3.22 3.91 3.59
C THR A 8 3.68 2.48 3.88
N LYS A 9 4.81 2.31 4.58
CA LYS A 9 5.32 0.98 4.98
C LYS A 9 4.39 0.27 5.95
N ALA A 10 3.80 0.98 6.91
CA ALA A 10 2.84 0.41 7.85
C ALA A 10 1.56 -0.07 7.14
N ILE A 11 1.04 0.72 6.20
CA ILE A 11 -0.13 0.33 5.40
C ILE A 11 0.19 -0.82 4.46
N TYR A 12 1.37 -0.84 3.84
CA TYR A 12 1.83 -1.99 3.06
C TYR A 12 1.85 -3.27 3.89
N GLY A 13 2.37 -3.20 5.12
CA GLY A 13 2.34 -4.32 6.06
C GLY A 13 0.91 -4.82 6.34
N ALA A 14 -0.03 -3.92 6.60
CA ALA A 14 -1.44 -4.27 6.80
C ALA A 14 -2.06 -4.94 5.57
N ILE A 15 -1.76 -4.43 4.37
CA ILE A 15 -2.21 -5.05 3.11
C ILE A 15 -1.69 -6.48 2.98
N CYS A 16 -0.39 -6.69 3.19
CA CYS A 16 0.19 -8.02 3.10
C CYS A 16 -0.46 -9.01 4.08
N ARG A 17 -0.93 -8.54 5.25
CA ARG A 17 -1.64 -9.40 6.22
C ARG A 17 -3.05 -9.73 5.72
N VAL A 18 -3.81 -8.71 5.32
CA VAL A 18 -5.18 -8.90 4.78
C VAL A 18 -5.19 -9.81 3.55
N VAL A 19 -4.22 -9.68 2.65
CA VAL A 19 -4.08 -10.59 1.49
C VAL A 19 -3.68 -11.99 1.93
N ALA A 20 -2.74 -12.14 2.88
CA ALA A 20 -2.34 -13.44 3.41
C ALA A 20 -3.49 -14.18 4.13
N ASP A 21 -4.46 -13.45 4.68
CA ASP A 21 -5.69 -13.99 5.28
C ASP A 21 -6.74 -14.43 4.24
N GLY A 22 -6.41 -14.35 2.94
CA GLY A 22 -7.24 -14.84 1.83
C GLY A 22 -8.14 -13.79 1.20
N ASN A 23 -7.92 -12.49 1.45
CA ASN A 23 -8.65 -11.43 0.76
C ASN A 23 -8.03 -11.12 -0.61
N ASP A 24 -8.54 -11.79 -1.65
CA ASP A 24 -8.11 -11.59 -3.04
C ASP A 24 -8.75 -10.35 -3.70
N SER A 25 -9.71 -9.68 -3.03
CA SER A 25 -10.43 -8.50 -3.52
C SER A 25 -10.14 -7.28 -2.66
N LEU A 26 -8.88 -6.87 -2.59
CA LEU A 26 -8.42 -5.80 -1.72
C LEU A 26 -9.11 -4.46 -2.00
N ARG A 27 -9.72 -3.87 -0.97
CA ARG A 27 -10.27 -2.51 -0.99
C ARG A 27 -9.64 -1.66 0.12
N PRO A 28 -9.52 -0.32 -0.06
CA PRO A 28 -9.08 0.58 1.00
C PRO A 28 -9.90 0.45 2.29
N GLY A 29 -11.20 0.14 2.18
CA GLY A 29 -12.08 -0.08 3.32
C GLY A 29 -11.70 -1.29 4.18
N ASP A 30 -11.14 -2.34 3.57
CA ASP A 30 -10.69 -3.54 4.30
C ASP A 30 -9.50 -3.19 5.20
N ILE A 31 -8.60 -2.34 4.69
CA ILE A 31 -7.45 -1.86 5.46
C ILE A 31 -7.86 -0.90 6.57
N VAL A 32 -8.86 -0.04 6.32
CA VAL A 32 -9.45 0.80 7.37
C VAL A 32 -10.05 -0.06 8.49
N GLY A 33 -10.76 -1.13 8.13
CA GLY A 33 -11.30 -2.11 9.08
C GLY A 33 -10.20 -2.77 9.90
N TYR A 34 -9.23 -3.37 9.22
CA TYR A 34 -8.07 -4.02 9.86
C TYR A 34 -7.34 -3.09 10.83
N LEU A 35 -7.02 -1.86 10.42
CA LEU A 35 -6.29 -0.90 11.27
C LEU A 35 -7.12 -0.43 12.47
N ARG A 36 -8.44 -0.38 12.34
CA ARG A 36 -9.34 -0.08 13.47
C ARG A 36 -9.32 -1.21 14.48
N ASP A 37 -9.39 -2.45 14.03
CA ASP A 37 -9.37 -3.64 14.90
C ASP A 37 -8.04 -3.77 15.66
N GLU A 38 -6.94 -3.33 15.04
CA GLU A 38 -5.60 -3.21 15.64
C GLU A 38 -5.44 -1.99 16.58
N GLY A 39 -6.50 -1.21 16.84
CA GLY A 39 -6.46 -0.04 17.72
C GLY A 39 -5.70 1.17 17.14
N ARG A 40 -5.50 1.21 15.82
CA ARG A 40 -4.75 2.24 15.09
C ARG A 40 -5.58 2.84 13.95
N PRO A 41 -6.76 3.42 14.24
CA PRO A 41 -7.66 3.88 13.20
C PRO A 41 -7.01 4.98 12.35
N LEU A 42 -7.18 4.87 11.03
CA LEU A 42 -6.80 5.90 10.06
C LEU A 42 -8.02 6.36 9.28
N ASP A 43 -7.93 7.57 8.74
CA ASP A 43 -8.97 8.10 7.86
C ASP A 43 -8.98 7.37 6.52
N SER A 44 -10.19 7.17 5.97
CA SER A 44 -10.37 6.51 4.69
C SER A 44 -9.68 7.21 3.51
N TRP A 45 -9.56 8.54 3.51
CA TRP A 45 -8.81 9.30 2.52
C TRP A 45 -7.30 9.11 2.67
N GLU A 46 -6.81 9.01 3.91
CA GLU A 46 -5.40 8.79 4.19
C GLU A 46 -4.96 7.42 3.66
N VAL A 47 -5.74 6.37 3.94
CA VAL A 47 -5.49 5.02 3.40
C VAL A 47 -5.51 5.02 1.87
N ARG A 48 -6.50 5.66 1.24
CA ARG A 48 -6.57 5.80 -0.23
C ARG A 48 -5.35 6.51 -0.80
N GLY A 49 -4.88 7.57 -0.16
CA GLY A 49 -3.67 8.27 -0.59
C GLY A 49 -2.42 7.39 -0.54
N GLN A 50 -2.33 6.47 0.43
CA GLN A 50 -1.23 5.50 0.47
C GLN A 50 -1.35 4.43 -0.61
N PHE A 51 -2.56 4.00 -0.98
CA PHE A 51 -2.76 3.06 -2.09
C PHE A 51 -2.20 3.60 -3.41
N SER A 52 -2.50 4.85 -3.76
CA SER A 52 -1.93 5.49 -4.96
C SER A 52 -0.41 5.62 -4.89
N ARG A 53 0.18 5.80 -3.70
CA ARG A 53 1.64 5.81 -3.55
C ARG A 53 2.24 4.43 -3.78
N LEU A 54 1.63 3.39 -3.23
CA LEU A 54 2.06 2.01 -3.42
C LEU A 54 1.91 1.57 -4.87
N GLU A 55 0.88 2.06 -5.57
CA GLU A 55 0.73 1.89 -7.02
C GLU A 55 1.91 2.49 -7.79
N ASN A 56 2.26 3.75 -7.49
CA ASN A 56 3.39 4.43 -8.12
C ASN A 56 4.74 3.77 -7.80
N LEU A 57 4.84 3.04 -6.69
CA LEU A 57 6.00 2.23 -6.32
C LEU A 57 5.98 0.84 -6.98
N GLY A 58 4.93 0.48 -7.72
CA GLY A 58 4.78 -0.85 -8.33
C GLY A 58 4.45 -1.97 -7.34
N LEU A 59 4.08 -1.62 -6.11
CA LEU A 59 3.72 -2.59 -5.04
C LEU A 59 2.24 -2.97 -5.08
N LEU A 60 1.40 -2.10 -5.63
CA LEU A 60 -0.01 -2.36 -5.88
C LEU A 60 -0.35 -2.11 -7.34
N LYS A 61 -1.45 -2.72 -7.77
CA LYS A 61 -2.10 -2.40 -9.04
C LYS A 61 -3.60 -2.33 -8.83
N ILE A 62 -4.27 -1.37 -9.46
CA ILE A 62 -5.73 -1.35 -9.54
C ILE A 62 -6.20 -1.99 -10.84
N ASP A 63 -7.19 -2.87 -10.75
CA ASP A 63 -7.97 -3.28 -11.91
C ASP A 63 -8.99 -2.18 -12.23
N ALA A 64 -8.78 -1.50 -13.36
CA ALA A 64 -9.64 -0.38 -13.78
C ALA A 64 -11.09 -0.80 -14.09
N ALA A 65 -11.34 -2.07 -14.41
CA ALA A 65 -12.69 -2.55 -14.71
C ALA A 65 -13.52 -2.80 -13.44
N THR A 66 -12.87 -3.29 -12.37
CA THR A 66 -13.54 -3.70 -11.14
C THR A 66 -13.32 -2.74 -9.97
N GLY A 67 -12.30 -1.89 -10.05
CA GLY A 67 -11.84 -1.02 -8.96
C GLY A 67 -11.19 -1.79 -7.80
N ILE A 68 -10.86 -3.07 -8.00
CA ILE A 68 -10.21 -3.92 -7.01
C ILE A 68 -8.70 -3.70 -7.08
N TRP A 69 -8.07 -3.63 -5.91
CA TRP A 69 -6.62 -3.55 -5.81
C TRP A 69 -6.01 -4.94 -5.69
N GLN A 70 -4.79 -5.08 -6.18
CA GLN A 70 -4.03 -6.32 -6.15
C GLN A 70 -2.62 -6.02 -5.66
N LEU A 71 -2.11 -6.90 -4.80
CA LEU A 71 -0.70 -6.91 -4.43
C LEU A 71 0.12 -7.39 -5.63
N VAL A 72 1.24 -6.72 -5.90
CA VAL A 72 2.18 -7.18 -6.94
C VAL A 72 3.19 -8.13 -6.29
N ASP A 73 3.21 -9.38 -6.75
CA ASP A 73 4.12 -10.39 -6.22
C ASP A 73 5.58 -10.11 -6.60
N GLY A 74 6.49 -10.46 -5.68
CA GLY A 74 7.94 -10.42 -5.92
C GLY A 74 8.58 -9.03 -5.84
N VAL A 75 7.84 -8.00 -5.43
CA VAL A 75 8.38 -6.65 -5.23
C VAL A 75 8.61 -6.37 -3.75
N ASP A 76 9.86 -6.09 -3.38
CA ASP A 76 10.21 -5.67 -2.02
C ASP A 76 9.99 -4.17 -1.82
N PHE A 77 9.47 -3.79 -0.64
CA PHE A 77 9.17 -2.39 -0.32
C PHE A 77 10.43 -1.51 -0.27
N ASP A 78 11.50 -2.00 0.37
CA ASP A 78 12.71 -1.22 0.54
C ASP A 78 13.44 -1.09 -0.81
N GLU A 79 13.44 -2.12 -1.64
CA GLU A 79 13.94 -2.04 -3.02
C GLU A 79 13.14 -1.03 -3.86
N ALA A 80 11.81 -1.13 -3.88
CA ALA A 80 10.95 -0.24 -4.66
C ALA A 80 11.14 1.24 -4.28
N THR A 81 11.30 1.52 -2.99
CA THR A 81 11.52 2.88 -2.49
C THR A 81 12.93 3.39 -2.74
N MET A 82 13.95 2.54 -2.76
CA MET A 82 15.30 2.91 -3.17
C MET A 82 15.37 3.27 -4.66
N GLN A 83 14.74 2.46 -5.53
CA GLN A 83 14.70 2.71 -6.97
C GLN A 83 13.99 4.04 -7.30
N ALA A 84 12.84 4.30 -6.67
CA ALA A 84 12.11 5.57 -6.86
C ALA A 84 12.94 6.79 -6.46
N ASN A 85 13.73 6.71 -5.37
CA ASN A 85 14.61 7.78 -4.92
C ASN A 85 15.87 7.95 -5.78
N GLY A 86 16.41 6.84 -6.33
CA GLY A 86 17.55 6.85 -7.24
C GLY A 86 17.19 7.46 -8.60
N SER A 87 16.01 7.12 -9.13
CA SER A 87 15.52 7.64 -10.41
C SER A 87 15.27 9.15 -10.37
N ALA A 88 14.90 9.70 -9.21
CA ALA A 88 14.68 11.14 -9.04
C ALA A 88 15.98 11.99 -8.98
N ARG A 89 17.16 11.36 -8.82
CA ARG A 89 18.46 12.06 -8.72
C ARG A 89 19.27 12.07 -10.02
N SER A 90 18.76 11.45 -11.09
CA SER A 90 19.44 11.33 -12.38
C SER A 90 18.77 12.12 -13.51
N SER A 91 18.03 13.18 -13.19
CA SER A 91 17.40 14.09 -14.16
C SER A 91 17.75 15.54 -13.90
#